data_AF-X0Z1I6-F1
#
_entry.id   AF-X0Z1I6-F1
#
_cell.length_a   1.000
_cell.length_b   1.000
_cell.length_c   1.000
_cell.angle_alpha   90.00
_cell.angle_beta   90.00
_cell.angle_gamma   90.00
#
_symmetry.space_group_name_H-M   'P 1'
#
loop_
_entity.id
_entity.type
_entity.pdbx_description
1 polymer ?
#
loop_
_entity_poly.entity_id
_entity_poly.type
_entity_poly.pdbx_seq_one_letter_code
_entity_poly.pdbx_strand_id
1 'polypeptide(L)'
;MSTIETTPDFVRAVYERLERNVAIICGRLGRPLTFAEKVFLGHLDDAEREDLEPGKSYVATRPDRVAMQDATAQMALLQFMLAGRAETAAPTTVHCDHLIQAHLGAAADMQTASETNR
;
A
#
# COMPACT_ATOMS: atom_id res chain seq x y z
N MET A 1 -3.77 19.43 -2.53
CA MET A 1 -3.12 18.32 -3.26
C MET A 1 -2.68 17.33 -2.21
N SER A 2 -3.08 16.06 -2.34
CA SER A 2 -2.58 14.99 -1.49
C SER A 2 -1.07 14.84 -1.67
N THR A 3 -0.31 14.95 -0.59
CA THR A 3 1.15 14.83 -0.62
C THR A 3 1.51 13.36 -0.83
N ILE A 4 2.07 13.02 -2.00
CA ILE A 4 2.51 11.66 -2.31
C ILE A 4 3.89 11.33 -1.74
N GLU A 5 4.63 12.35 -1.32
CA GLU A 5 6.00 12.23 -0.85
C GLU A 5 6.08 11.55 0.51
N THR A 6 7.10 10.71 0.69
CA THR A 6 7.48 10.15 1.99
C THR A 6 8.21 11.21 2.80
N THR A 7 7.46 12.10 3.46
CA THR A 7 8.05 13.15 4.29
C THR A 7 8.56 12.59 5.63
N PRO A 8 9.53 13.24 6.28
CA PRO A 8 10.00 12.83 7.62
C PRO A 8 8.87 12.76 8.65
N ASP A 9 7.90 13.67 8.60
CA ASP A 9 6.76 13.70 9.52
C ASP A 9 5.81 12.53 9.28
N PHE A 10 5.57 12.16 8.02
CA PHE A 10 4.81 10.96 7.69
C PHE A 10 5.49 9.70 8.25
N VAL A 11 6.80 9.56 8.03
CA VAL A 11 7.57 8.42 8.54
C VAL A 11 7.55 8.37 10.07
N ARG A 12 7.69 9.53 10.74
CA ARG A 12 7.59 9.62 12.20
C ARG A 12 6.24 9.13 12.71
N ALA A 13 5.14 9.59 12.12
CA ALA A 13 3.79 9.18 12.52
C ALA A 13 3.57 7.67 12.36
N VAL A 14 4.10 7.07 11.28
CA VAL A 14 4.06 5.62 11.06
C VAL A 14 4.81 4.87 12.17
N TYR A 15 6.04 5.29 12.49
CA TYR A 15 6.83 4.65 13.54
C TYR A 15 6.21 4.80 14.93
N GLU A 16 5.64 5.97 15.26
CA GLU A 16 4.93 6.17 16.53
C GLU A 16 3.71 5.25 16.66
N ARG A 17 2.93 5.07 15.58
CA ARG A 17 1.82 4.12 15.56
C ARG A 17 2.33 2.68 15.71
N LEU A 18 3.36 2.32 14.98
CA LEU A 18 3.93 0.98 14.99
C LEU A 18 4.46 0.62 16.38
N GLU A 19 5.19 1.53 17.04
CA GLU A 19 5.72 1.32 18.39
C GLU A 19 4.59 1.08 19.41
N ARG A 20 3.54 1.92 19.39
CA ARG A 20 2.37 1.75 20.25
C ARG A 20 1.68 0.40 20.03
N ASN A 21 1.39 0.07 18.77
CA ASN A 21 0.66 -1.15 18.43
C ASN A 21 1.49 -2.40 18.74
N VAL A 22 2.78 -2.41 18.44
CA VAL A 22 3.68 -3.53 18.75
C VAL A 22 3.75 -3.80 20.24
N ALA A 23 3.79 -2.75 21.09
CA ALA A 23 3.77 -2.92 22.54
C ALA A 23 2.49 -3.61 23.02
N ILE A 24 1.32 -3.19 22.51
CA ILE A 24 0.02 -3.79 22.82
C ILE A 24 0.00 -5.27 22.41
N ILE A 25 0.36 -5.55 21.15
CA ILE A 25 0.32 -6.90 20.58
C ILE A 25 1.30 -7.84 21.27
N CYS A 26 2.51 -7.37 21.60
CA CYS A 26 3.48 -8.16 22.34
C CYS A 26 2.93 -8.56 23.72
N GLY A 27 2.22 -7.65 24.40
CA GLY A 27 1.54 -7.94 25.66
C GLY A 27 0.40 -8.95 25.51
N ARG A 28 -0.44 -8.80 24.48
CA ARG A 28 -1.58 -9.68 24.19
C ARG A 28 -1.15 -11.11 23.83
N LEU A 29 -0.11 -11.26 23.02
CA LEU A 29 0.35 -12.57 22.55
C LEU A 29 1.32 -13.26 23.52
N GLY A 30 1.90 -12.54 24.48
CA GLY A 30 2.77 -13.11 25.51
C GLY A 30 4.05 -13.76 24.98
N ARG A 31 4.50 -13.36 23.78
CA ARG A 31 5.70 -13.89 23.13
C ARG A 31 6.44 -12.82 22.31
N PRO A 32 7.73 -13.01 22.02
CA PRO A 32 8.44 -12.18 21.06
C PRO A 32 7.79 -12.24 19.67
N LEU A 33 7.84 -11.10 18.97
CA LEU A 33 7.36 -10.95 17.60
C LEU A 33 8.55 -10.94 16.63
N THR A 34 8.38 -11.62 15.50
CA THR A 34 9.27 -11.51 14.34
C THR A 34 9.19 -10.12 13.73
N PHE A 35 10.15 -9.77 12.87
CA PHE A 35 10.10 -8.48 12.17
C PHE A 35 8.84 -8.32 11.31
N ALA A 36 8.47 -9.37 10.55
CA ALA A 36 7.26 -9.36 9.74
C ALA A 36 5.99 -9.15 10.59
N GLU A 37 5.90 -9.81 11.75
CA GLU A 37 4.77 -9.61 12.68
C GLU A 37 4.75 -8.19 13.24
N LYS A 38 5.90 -7.61 13.58
CA LYS A 38 5.96 -6.22 14.05
C LYS A 38 5.48 -5.23 12.99
N VAL A 39 5.88 -5.43 11.74
CA VAL A 39 5.42 -4.59 10.62
C VAL A 39 3.93 -4.81 10.40
N PHE A 40 3.48 -6.05 10.23
CA PHE A 40 2.09 -6.36 9.89
C PHE A 40 1.11 -6.00 11.02
N LEU A 41 1.35 -6.50 12.23
CA LEU A 41 0.48 -6.25 13.39
C LEU A 41 0.63 -4.83 13.95
N GLY A 42 1.76 -4.17 13.69
CA GLY A 42 1.94 -2.75 13.98
C GLY A 42 1.02 -1.84 13.15
N HIS A 43 0.50 -2.33 12.03
CA HIS A 43 -0.42 -1.60 11.15
C HIS A 43 -1.90 -1.94 11.38
N LEU A 44 -2.25 -2.65 12.45
CA LEU A 44 -3.65 -2.91 12.80
C LEU A 44 -4.42 -1.61 13.03
N ASP A 45 -5.69 -1.61 12.64
CA ASP A 45 -6.60 -0.50 12.94
C ASP A 45 -6.95 -0.45 14.44
N ASP A 46 -7.23 -1.60 15.04
CA ASP A 46 -7.50 -1.76 16.48
C ASP A 46 -6.61 -2.86 17.10
N ALA A 47 -5.40 -2.48 17.52
CA ALA A 47 -4.46 -3.42 18.11
C ALA A 47 -4.92 -4.03 19.46
N GLU A 48 -5.90 -3.44 20.14
CA GLU A 48 -6.40 -3.94 21.42
C GLU A 48 -7.42 -5.06 21.25
N ARG A 49 -8.27 -4.97 20.22
CA ARG A 49 -9.45 -5.83 20.08
C ARG A 49 -9.37 -6.81 18.92
N GLU A 50 -8.48 -6.62 17.96
CA GLU A 50 -8.41 -7.50 16.79
C GLU A 50 -8.22 -8.97 17.20
N ASP A 51 -8.90 -9.89 16.52
CA ASP A 51 -8.66 -11.33 16.68
C ASP A 51 -7.39 -11.74 15.94
N LEU A 52 -6.50 -12.48 16.61
CA LEU A 52 -5.11 -12.71 16.17
C LEU A 52 -4.78 -14.20 16.03
N GLU A 53 -5.75 -15.02 15.61
CA GLU A 53 -5.51 -16.44 15.38
C GLU A 53 -4.83 -16.67 14.01
N PRO A 54 -3.57 -17.15 13.98
CA PRO A 54 -2.83 -17.30 12.73
C PRO A 54 -3.51 -18.27 11.77
N GLY A 55 -3.65 -17.85 10.51
CA GLY A 55 -4.27 -18.67 9.46
C GLY A 55 -5.79 -18.80 9.56
N LYS A 56 -6.43 -18.12 10.52
CA LYS A 56 -7.90 -18.12 10.66
C LYS A 56 -8.50 -16.72 10.68
N SER A 57 -7.92 -15.80 11.45
CA SER A 57 -8.49 -14.46 11.59
C SER A 57 -8.23 -13.62 10.35
N TYR A 58 -9.24 -12.85 9.94
CA TYR A 58 -9.06 -11.69 9.08
C TYR A 58 -8.80 -10.49 9.95
N VAL A 59 -7.79 -9.70 9.60
CA VAL A 59 -7.42 -8.51 10.38
C VAL A 59 -7.54 -7.25 9.53
N ALA A 60 -8.07 -6.19 10.15
CA ALA A 60 -8.11 -4.86 9.58
C ALA A 60 -6.74 -4.19 9.75
N THR A 61 -6.09 -3.86 8.64
CA THR A 61 -4.84 -3.09 8.62
C THR A 61 -5.05 -1.74 7.94
N ARG A 62 -4.16 -0.79 8.25
CA ARG A 62 -4.06 0.54 7.64
C ARG A 62 -2.79 0.64 6.79
N PRO A 63 -2.82 0.23 5.52
CA PRO A 63 -1.67 0.42 4.63
C PRO A 63 -1.29 1.90 4.52
N ASP A 64 0.01 2.15 4.48
CA ASP A 64 0.57 3.50 4.42
C ASP A 64 0.50 4.14 3.03
N ARG A 65 0.46 3.31 1.99
CA ARG A 65 0.40 3.74 0.58
C ARG A 65 -0.11 2.62 -0.31
N VAL A 66 -0.52 3.00 -1.51
CA VAL A 66 -0.93 2.09 -2.57
C VAL A 66 -0.05 2.32 -3.80
N ALA A 67 0.48 1.26 -4.38
CA ALA A 67 1.18 1.32 -5.66
C ALA A 67 0.51 0.33 -6.61
N MET A 68 0.26 0.77 -7.84
CA MET A 68 -0.31 -0.04 -8.91
C MET A 68 0.59 0.04 -10.13
N GLN A 69 0.54 -1.00 -10.96
CA GLN A 69 1.13 -1.00 -12.29
C GLN A 69 0.04 -0.82 -13.35
N ASP A 70 0.37 -0.27 -14.51
CA ASP A 70 -0.57 0.09 -15.58
C ASP A 70 -1.49 -1.05 -16.04
N ALA A 71 -0.99 -2.28 -16.11
CA ALA A 71 -1.81 -3.44 -16.50
C ALA A 71 -2.95 -3.77 -15.53
N THR A 72 -2.85 -3.39 -14.25
CA THR A 72 -3.88 -3.61 -13.20
C THR A 72 -4.54 -2.33 -12.73
N ALA A 73 -3.85 -1.20 -12.83
CA ALA A 73 -4.31 0.11 -12.38
C ALA A 73 -5.57 0.54 -13.11
N GLN A 74 -5.72 0.19 -14.40
CA GLN A 74 -6.90 0.55 -15.19
C GLN A 74 -8.21 0.12 -14.51
N MET A 75 -8.32 -1.15 -14.14
CA MET A 75 -9.53 -1.67 -13.49
C MET A 75 -9.68 -1.20 -12.05
N ALA A 76 -8.57 -1.01 -11.32
CA ALA A 76 -8.61 -0.47 -9.97
C ALA A 76 -9.13 0.99 -9.96
N LEU A 77 -8.67 1.82 -10.89
CA LEU A 77 -9.11 3.21 -11.05
C LEU A 77 -10.58 3.28 -11.48
N LEU A 78 -11.03 2.43 -12.41
CA LEU A 78 -12.44 2.37 -12.80
C LEU A 78 -13.34 2.03 -11.61
N GLN A 79 -12.97 1.04 -10.79
CA GLN A 79 -13.71 0.72 -9.57
C GLN A 79 -13.66 1.86 -8.54
N PHE A 80 -12.53 2.55 -8.42
CA PHE A 80 -12.40 3.71 -7.54
C PHE A 80 -13.31 4.87 -7.98
N MET A 81 -13.42 5.13 -9.28
CA MET A 81 -14.34 6.13 -9.84
C MET A 81 -15.80 5.77 -9.54
N LEU A 82 -16.16 4.48 -9.64
CA LEU A 82 -17.50 3.99 -9.31
C LEU A 82 -17.82 4.06 -7.81
N ALA A 83 -16.79 4.07 -6.94
CA ALA A 83 -16.97 4.24 -5.50
C ALA A 83 -17.37 5.69 -5.10
N GLY A 84 -17.39 6.63 -6.03
CA GLY A 84 -17.85 8.00 -5.81
C GLY A 84 -16.96 8.82 -4.86
N ARG A 85 -15.69 8.44 -4.71
CA ARG A 85 -14.71 9.16 -3.88
C ARG A 85 -14.05 10.27 -4.70
N ALA A 86 -13.89 11.45 -4.09
CA ALA A 86 -13.27 12.60 -4.76
C ALA A 86 -11.74 12.45 -4.90
N GLU A 87 -11.08 11.80 -3.93
CA GLU A 87 -9.64 11.61 -3.90
C GLU A 87 -9.24 10.35 -3.09
N THR A 88 -8.01 9.88 -3.28
CA THR A 88 -7.47 8.72 -2.56
C THR A 88 -7.23 9.04 -1.09
N ALA A 89 -7.48 8.06 -0.20
CA ALA A 89 -7.31 8.22 1.24
C ALA A 89 -5.84 8.07 1.71
N ALA A 90 -4.97 7.54 0.86
CA ALA A 90 -3.54 7.37 1.11
C ALA A 90 -2.74 7.81 -0.12
N PRO A 91 -1.43 8.07 0.02
CA PRO A 91 -0.52 8.25 -1.11
C PRO A 91 -0.64 7.08 -2.09
N THR A 92 -0.98 7.38 -3.34
CA THR A 92 -1.21 6.37 -4.38
C THR A 92 -0.43 6.71 -5.64
N THR A 93 0.27 5.73 -6.21
CA THR A 93 1.01 5.87 -7.47
C THR A 93 0.59 4.82 -8.49
N VAL A 94 0.64 5.17 -9.77
CA VAL A 94 0.54 4.25 -10.90
C VAL A 94 1.87 4.29 -11.65
N HIS A 95 2.44 3.12 -11.89
CA HIS A 95 3.68 2.94 -12.63
C HIS A 95 3.35 2.37 -14.02
N CYS A 96 3.76 3.07 -15.08
CA CYS A 96 3.50 2.64 -16.46
C CYS A 96 4.69 1.86 -17.01
N ASP A 97 4.75 0.59 -16.67
CA ASP A 97 5.91 -0.28 -16.92
C ASP A 97 5.56 -1.62 -17.59
N HIS A 98 4.30 -2.06 -17.64
CA HIS A 98 3.94 -3.37 -18.20
C HIS A 98 3.51 -3.32 -19.66
N LEU A 99 3.05 -2.17 -20.17
CA LEU A 99 2.49 -2.08 -21.53
C LEU A 99 3.48 -1.58 -22.59
N ILE A 100 4.79 -1.66 -22.30
CA ILE A 100 5.86 -1.31 -23.25
C ILE A 100 6.41 -2.61 -23.86
N GLN A 101 6.13 -2.84 -25.15
CA GLN A 101 6.62 -4.01 -25.86
C GLN A 101 8.08 -3.82 -26.28
N ALA A 102 8.95 -4.75 -25.90
CA ALA A 102 10.33 -4.77 -26.40
C ALA A 102 10.37 -5.32 -27.83
N HIS A 103 10.81 -4.50 -28.79
CA HIS A 103 10.86 -4.86 -30.20
C HIS A 103 12.06 -4.27 -30.96
N LEU A 104 12.18 -2.93 -31.03
CA LEU A 104 13.23 -2.23 -31.79
C LEU A 104 14.29 -1.58 -30.89
N GLY A 105 14.03 -1.46 -29.59
CA GLY A 105 14.92 -0.85 -28.60
C GLY A 105 14.25 0.31 -27.86
N ALA A 106 14.80 0.64 -26.68
CA ALA A 106 14.13 1.46 -25.66
C ALA A 106 13.51 2.77 -26.18
N ALA A 107 14.24 3.59 -26.94
CA ALA A 107 13.72 4.87 -27.41
C ALA A 107 12.53 4.73 -28.37
N ALA A 108 12.62 3.81 -29.35
CA ALA A 108 11.57 3.56 -30.33
C ALA A 108 10.35 2.87 -29.71
N ASP A 109 10.59 1.90 -28.83
CA ASP A 109 9.55 1.14 -28.16
C ASP A 109 8.77 2.02 -27.16
N MET A 110 9.46 2.92 -26.43
CA MET A 110 8.82 3.89 -25.53
C MET A 110 7.93 4.89 -26.28
N GLN A 111 8.39 5.37 -27.44
CA GLN A 111 7.57 6.26 -28.28
C GLN A 111 6.32 5.53 -28.78
N THR A 112 6.49 4.31 -29.30
CA THR A 112 5.38 3.48 -29.79
C THR A 112 4.36 3.20 -28.69
N ALA A 113 4.81 2.83 -27.48
CA ALA A 113 3.95 2.59 -26.33
C ALA A 113 3.19 3.85 -25.89
N SER A 114 3.84 5.02 -25.92
CA SER A 114 3.19 6.30 -25.56
C SER A 114 2.08 6.69 -26.55
N GLU A 115 2.25 6.35 -27.83
CA GLU A 115 1.23 6.58 -28.86
C GLU A 115 0.09 5.56 -28.78
N THR A 116 0.41 4.29 -28.50
CA THR A 116 -0.56 3.18 -28.56
C THR A 116 -1.42 3.07 -27.29
N ASN A 117 -0.86 3.37 -26.11
CA ASN A 117 -1.52 3.16 -24.80
C ASN A 117 -2.16 4.43 -24.23
N ARG A 118 -2.51 5.39 -25.09
CA ARG A 118 -3.00 6.71 -24.67
C ARG A 118 -4.43 6.73 -24.14
#